data_AF-A0A8S0H250-F1
#
_entry.id   AF-A0A8S0H250-F1
#
_cell.length_a   1.000
_cell.length_b   1.000
_cell.length_c   1.000
_cell.angle_alpha   90.00
_cell.angle_beta   90.00
_cell.angle_gamma   90.00
#
_symmetry.space_group_name_H-M   'P 1'
#
loop_
_entity.id
_entity.type
_entity.pdbx_description
1 polymer ?
#
loop_
_entity_poly.entity_id
_entity_poly.type
_entity_poly.pdbx_seq_one_letter_code
_entity_poly.pdbx_strand_id
1 'polypeptide(L)'
;MPGQNDDVGSVLSLWLAYRDKRNEYEALRRDSYADSPAPSWSTLWAGNDNALLSIFRHFDSASVTKGLIGEVPQTMWLFDYPLLERTYYQLAVNFDVFGNVSHQAQTRLYFDLIRNGAEQNFLRLMPAGTREDFLDDWYQNSGKFKMWLDYESIDDDKRSALKLDLKDPKKDFANQLLARYGDLNAKPDPINRCDSAYCSRPNIDPALQDAEQALSRLASRPAAGLKVIEQLPEATLLRVQTASGKREFYSMLRNRAHSNVAFMLGESLRYQPGLDTLTIFPGILSSYPNFMFNVPAGQVPEFVDAMQAARDAASFEKIVERWGIRRSHPQFWQYFHDQTRYLQETDPVEAGVLDMNRYENL
;
A
#
# COMPACT_ATOMS: atom_id res chain seq x y z
N MET A 1 -26.09 -5.33 -8.46
CA MET A 1 -24.68 -5.21 -8.00
C MET A 1 -24.15 -6.63 -7.85
N PRO A 2 -22.86 -6.88 -8.12
CA PRO A 2 -22.28 -8.21 -7.91
C PRO A 2 -22.49 -8.69 -6.47
N GLY A 3 -22.60 -10.00 -6.28
CA GLY A 3 -22.92 -10.60 -4.96
C GLY A 3 -24.42 -10.68 -4.62
N GLN A 4 -25.31 -10.21 -5.51
CA GLN A 4 -26.77 -10.42 -5.37
C GLN A 4 -27.26 -11.70 -6.06
N ASN A 5 -26.44 -12.29 -6.93
CA ASN A 5 -26.73 -13.54 -7.63
C ASN A 5 -25.44 -14.37 -7.73
N ASP A 6 -25.36 -15.41 -6.91
CA ASP A 6 -24.13 -16.20 -6.71
C ASP A 6 -24.12 -17.52 -7.51
N ASP A 7 -25.03 -17.66 -8.50
CA ASP A 7 -25.07 -18.84 -9.35
C ASP A 7 -23.76 -19.00 -10.13
N VAL A 8 -23.13 -20.17 -9.98
CA VAL A 8 -21.80 -20.50 -10.51
C VAL A 8 -21.77 -20.39 -12.04
N GLY A 9 -22.87 -20.69 -12.73
CA GLY A 9 -22.98 -20.59 -14.18
C GLY A 9 -23.02 -19.15 -14.72
N SER A 10 -23.23 -18.16 -13.85
CA SER A 10 -23.49 -16.77 -14.23
C SER A 10 -22.28 -15.84 -14.09
N VAL A 11 -21.16 -16.29 -13.51
CA VAL A 11 -20.00 -15.44 -13.20
C VAL A 11 -19.47 -14.69 -14.43
N LEU A 12 -19.24 -15.41 -15.53
CA LEU A 12 -18.67 -14.82 -16.74
C LEU A 12 -19.66 -13.88 -17.44
N SER A 13 -20.93 -14.29 -17.56
CA SER A 13 -21.96 -13.50 -18.22
C SER A 13 -22.31 -12.23 -17.43
N LEU A 14 -22.39 -12.32 -16.10
CA LEU A 14 -22.54 -11.18 -15.21
C LEU A 14 -21.34 -10.24 -15.30
N TRP A 15 -20.12 -10.78 -15.29
CA TRP A 15 -18.93 -9.96 -15.42
C TRP A 15 -18.88 -9.20 -16.75
N LEU A 16 -19.14 -9.86 -17.88
CA LEU A 16 -19.22 -9.21 -19.19
C LEU A 16 -20.28 -8.10 -19.20
N ALA A 17 -21.48 -8.38 -18.68
CA ALA A 17 -22.55 -7.40 -18.61
C ALA A 17 -22.20 -6.19 -17.73
N TYR A 18 -21.53 -6.41 -16.58
CA TYR A 18 -21.09 -5.32 -15.71
C TYR A 18 -19.93 -4.52 -16.31
N ARG A 19 -19.01 -5.19 -17.00
CA ARG A 19 -17.91 -4.56 -17.74
C ARG A 19 -18.45 -3.64 -18.83
N ASP A 20 -19.38 -4.12 -19.65
CA ASP A 20 -19.94 -3.36 -20.77
C ASP A 20 -20.71 -2.12 -20.26
N LYS A 21 -21.59 -2.30 -19.25
CA LYS A 21 -22.29 -1.18 -18.60
C LYS A 21 -21.35 -0.16 -17.97
N ARG A 22 -20.25 -0.64 -17.37
CA ARG A 22 -19.24 0.23 -16.77
C ARG A 22 -18.52 1.02 -17.85
N ASN A 23 -18.12 0.39 -18.96
CA ASN A 23 -17.42 1.09 -20.04
C ASN A 23 -18.32 2.12 -20.73
N GLU A 24 -19.61 1.82 -20.94
CA GLU A 24 -20.60 2.80 -21.39
C GLU A 24 -20.69 4.00 -20.43
N TYR A 25 -20.73 3.74 -19.11
CA TYR A 25 -20.71 4.79 -18.10
C TYR A 25 -19.42 5.62 -18.14
N GLU A 26 -18.24 5.00 -18.24
CA GLU A 26 -16.97 5.73 -18.30
C GLU A 26 -16.84 6.54 -19.59
N ALA A 27 -17.35 6.06 -20.73
CA ALA A 27 -17.37 6.81 -21.99
C ALA A 27 -18.21 8.09 -21.86
N LEU A 28 -19.46 7.98 -21.38
CA LEU A 28 -20.33 9.14 -21.13
C LEU A 28 -19.71 10.13 -20.14
N ARG A 29 -19.04 9.60 -19.11
CA ARG A 29 -18.39 10.39 -18.07
C ARG A 29 -17.16 11.11 -18.60
N ARG A 30 -16.32 10.45 -19.41
CA ARG A 30 -15.20 11.06 -20.12
C ARG A 30 -15.67 12.24 -20.97
N ASP A 31 -16.71 12.03 -21.78
CA ASP A 31 -17.24 13.08 -22.67
C ASP A 31 -17.78 14.27 -21.87
N SER A 32 -18.54 14.02 -20.78
CA SER A 32 -19.02 15.07 -19.88
C SER A 32 -17.89 15.86 -19.21
N TYR A 33 -16.80 15.18 -18.83
CA TYR A 33 -15.64 15.84 -18.25
C TYR A 33 -14.78 16.58 -19.26
N ALA A 34 -14.79 16.18 -20.53
CA ALA A 34 -14.11 16.90 -21.60
C ALA A 34 -14.70 18.30 -21.81
N ASP A 35 -16.00 18.49 -21.54
CA ASP A 35 -16.70 19.77 -21.58
C ASP A 35 -16.63 20.56 -20.26
N SER A 36 -16.09 19.95 -19.20
CA SER A 36 -15.93 20.59 -17.88
C SER A 36 -14.63 21.41 -17.81
N PRO A 37 -14.53 22.39 -16.88
CA PRO A 37 -13.26 23.05 -16.60
C PRO A 37 -12.15 22.03 -16.27
N ALA A 38 -10.94 22.30 -16.76
CA ALA A 38 -9.78 21.47 -16.51
C ALA A 38 -9.58 21.22 -15.00
N PRO A 39 -9.33 19.98 -14.57
CA PRO A 39 -9.24 19.65 -13.16
C PRO A 39 -8.07 20.36 -12.49
N SER A 40 -8.27 20.80 -11.25
CA SER A 40 -7.30 21.56 -10.47
C SER A 40 -7.35 21.14 -9.00
N TRP A 41 -6.55 21.75 -8.13
CA TRP A 41 -6.63 21.48 -6.69
C TRP A 41 -8.04 21.69 -6.10
N SER A 42 -8.85 22.59 -6.68
CA SER A 42 -10.22 22.83 -6.23
C SER A 42 -11.18 21.67 -6.54
N THR A 43 -10.81 20.75 -7.44
CA THR A 43 -11.64 19.57 -7.75
C THR A 43 -11.39 18.42 -6.79
N LEU A 44 -10.34 18.49 -5.97
CA LEU A 44 -10.03 17.48 -4.97
C LEU A 44 -10.74 17.80 -3.66
N TRP A 45 -11.54 16.84 -3.19
CA TRP A 45 -12.21 16.96 -1.92
C TRP A 45 -11.23 16.79 -0.75
N ALA A 46 -11.32 17.69 0.21
CA ALA A 46 -10.42 17.80 1.35
C ALA A 46 -11.21 18.06 2.65
N GLY A 47 -12.42 17.50 2.74
CA GLY A 47 -13.40 17.85 3.78
C GLY A 47 -13.25 17.12 5.11
N ASN A 48 -12.45 16.05 5.19
CA ASN A 48 -12.12 15.36 6.44
C ASN A 48 -10.80 14.58 6.36
N ASP A 49 -10.43 13.92 7.46
CA ASP A 49 -9.19 13.15 7.64
C ASP A 49 -9.19 11.76 6.96
N ASN A 50 -10.28 11.38 6.28
CA ASN A 50 -10.36 10.19 5.41
C ASN A 50 -10.08 10.51 3.94
N ALA A 51 -9.75 11.75 3.60
CA ALA A 51 -9.43 12.15 2.23
C ALA A 51 -8.10 11.55 1.72
N LEU A 52 -7.18 11.20 2.63
CA LEU A 52 -5.88 10.62 2.33
C LEU A 52 -5.76 9.27 3.02
N LEU A 53 -5.65 8.20 2.22
CA LEU A 53 -5.56 6.83 2.71
C LEU A 53 -4.39 6.11 2.05
N SER A 54 -3.68 5.30 2.83
CA SER A 54 -2.69 4.34 2.35
C SER A 54 -3.22 2.93 2.50
N ILE A 55 -3.10 2.13 1.45
CA ILE A 55 -3.53 0.74 1.42
C ILE A 55 -2.29 -0.13 1.27
N PHE A 56 -2.02 -0.98 2.26
CA PHE A 56 -0.97 -1.98 2.18
C PHE A 56 -1.60 -3.35 1.94
N ARG A 57 -1.06 -4.10 0.97
CA ARG A 57 -1.49 -5.47 0.69
C ARG A 57 -0.35 -6.42 1.09
N HIS A 58 -0.61 -7.28 2.08
CA HIS A 58 0.32 -8.28 2.59
C HIS A 58 -0.09 -9.65 2.04
N PHE A 59 0.14 -9.85 0.73
CA PHE A 59 -0.27 -11.02 -0.07
C PHE A 59 -1.78 -11.37 0.00
N ASP A 60 -2.19 -12.04 1.08
CA ASP A 60 -3.53 -12.55 1.39
C ASP A 60 -4.21 -11.80 2.56
N SER A 61 -3.70 -10.63 2.95
CA SER A 61 -4.40 -9.63 3.76
C SER A 61 -4.14 -8.23 3.24
N ALA A 62 -4.89 -7.25 3.75
CA ALA A 62 -4.65 -5.84 3.48
C ALA A 62 -5.00 -5.01 4.71
N SER A 63 -4.39 -3.83 4.80
CA SER A 63 -4.74 -2.80 5.78
C SER A 63 -4.96 -1.46 5.09
N VAL A 64 -5.85 -0.66 5.65
CA VAL A 64 -6.11 0.72 5.24
C VAL A 64 -5.75 1.61 6.41
N THR A 65 -4.97 2.65 6.17
CA THR A 65 -4.52 3.58 7.21
C THR A 65 -4.68 5.02 6.73
N LYS A 66 -5.14 5.90 7.61
CA LYS A 66 -5.22 7.33 7.34
C LYS A 66 -3.83 7.94 7.15
N GLY A 67 -3.75 8.88 6.21
CA GLY A 67 -2.51 9.55 5.81
C GLY A 67 -1.81 8.88 4.64
N LEU A 68 -0.82 9.58 4.11
CA LEU A 68 0.05 9.10 3.05
C LEU A 68 1.29 8.50 3.72
N ILE A 69 1.46 7.18 3.62
CA ILE A 69 2.53 6.41 4.29
C ILE A 69 3.35 5.68 3.21
N GLY A 70 4.65 5.53 3.43
CA GLY A 70 5.58 4.91 2.50
C GLY A 70 6.12 5.88 1.45
N GLU A 71 6.70 5.36 0.39
CA GLU A 71 7.11 6.17 -0.77
C GLU A 71 5.90 6.62 -1.61
N VAL A 72 6.15 7.29 -2.74
CA VAL A 72 5.11 7.57 -3.73
C VAL A 72 4.80 6.24 -4.44
N PRO A 73 3.59 5.67 -4.32
CA PRO A 73 3.29 4.36 -4.87
C PRO A 73 3.33 4.37 -6.40
N GLN A 74 3.47 3.17 -6.99
CA GLN A 74 3.42 3.01 -8.44
C GLN A 74 2.08 3.52 -8.99
N THR A 75 0.97 3.11 -8.39
CA THR A 75 -0.41 3.49 -8.74
C THR A 75 -1.04 4.37 -7.68
N MET A 76 -1.81 5.38 -8.09
CA MET A 76 -2.66 6.20 -7.20
C MET A 76 -4.12 6.11 -7.66
N TRP A 77 -5.04 6.05 -6.69
CA TRP A 77 -6.47 5.94 -6.95
C TRP A 77 -7.17 7.22 -6.51
N LEU A 78 -7.92 7.84 -7.42
CA LEU A 78 -8.82 8.95 -7.10
C LEU A 78 -10.27 8.46 -7.05
N PHE A 79 -10.80 8.34 -5.85
CA PHE A 79 -12.22 8.04 -5.64
C PHE A 79 -13.06 9.30 -5.74
N ASP A 80 -14.10 9.21 -6.58
CA ASP A 80 -15.25 10.09 -6.50
C ASP A 80 -16.39 9.38 -5.76
N TYR A 81 -17.51 10.10 -5.59
CA TYR A 81 -18.67 9.55 -4.87
C TYR A 81 -19.24 8.26 -5.50
N PRO A 82 -19.44 8.17 -6.84
CA PRO A 82 -19.87 6.92 -7.48
C PRO A 82 -18.95 5.73 -7.22
N LEU A 83 -17.63 5.89 -7.31
CA LEU A 83 -16.70 4.79 -7.03
C LEU A 83 -16.72 4.42 -5.54
N LEU A 84 -16.77 5.40 -4.64
CA LEU A 84 -16.86 5.16 -3.19
C LEU A 84 -18.12 4.35 -2.85
N GLU A 85 -19.27 4.74 -3.40
CA GLU A 85 -20.54 4.06 -3.20
C GLU A 85 -20.50 2.63 -3.74
N ARG A 86 -20.00 2.44 -4.97
CA ARG A 86 -19.84 1.09 -5.55
C ARG A 86 -18.93 0.21 -4.71
N THR A 87 -17.82 0.75 -4.19
CA THR A 87 -16.93 0.02 -3.27
C THR A 87 -17.63 -0.37 -1.99
N TYR A 88 -18.35 0.55 -1.34
CA TYR A 88 -19.07 0.29 -0.10
C TYR A 88 -20.10 -0.83 -0.28
N TYR A 89 -20.93 -0.75 -1.32
CA TYR A 89 -21.92 -1.81 -1.57
C TYR A 89 -21.28 -3.12 -1.99
N GLN A 90 -20.15 -3.09 -2.72
CA GLN A 90 -19.47 -4.30 -3.17
C GLN A 90 -18.76 -5.04 -2.03
N LEU A 91 -18.10 -4.30 -1.14
CA LEU A 91 -17.18 -4.87 -0.14
C LEU A 91 -17.72 -4.85 1.30
N ALA A 92 -18.82 -4.14 1.56
CA ALA A 92 -19.45 -4.11 2.87
C ALA A 92 -20.90 -4.62 2.83
N VAL A 93 -21.79 -3.97 2.09
CA VAL A 93 -23.24 -4.30 2.15
C VAL A 93 -23.56 -5.66 1.54
N ASN A 94 -23.02 -5.94 0.36
CA ASN A 94 -23.31 -7.19 -0.36
C ASN A 94 -22.21 -8.24 -0.20
N PHE A 95 -21.17 -7.98 0.59
CA PHE A 95 -20.07 -8.94 0.74
C PHE A 95 -20.43 -9.99 1.78
N ASP A 96 -20.43 -11.26 1.38
CA ASP A 96 -20.61 -12.39 2.28
C ASP A 96 -19.26 -13.06 2.56
N VAL A 97 -18.80 -12.96 3.80
CA VAL A 97 -17.57 -13.61 4.28
C VAL A 97 -17.67 -15.14 4.19
N PHE A 98 -18.88 -15.70 4.30
CA PHE A 98 -19.17 -17.12 4.14
C PHE A 98 -19.62 -17.47 2.72
N GLY A 99 -19.60 -16.50 1.80
CA GLY A 99 -19.96 -16.66 0.41
C GLY A 99 -19.08 -17.68 -0.31
N ASN A 100 -19.65 -18.33 -1.32
CA ASN A 100 -18.96 -19.36 -2.09
C ASN A 100 -17.87 -18.76 -3.02
N VAL A 101 -17.13 -19.64 -3.71
CA VAL A 101 -16.05 -19.22 -4.63
C VAL A 101 -16.57 -18.31 -5.77
N SER A 102 -17.80 -18.53 -6.24
CA SER A 102 -18.44 -17.68 -7.26
C SER A 102 -18.63 -16.25 -6.75
N HIS A 103 -19.15 -16.09 -5.53
CA HIS A 103 -19.31 -14.80 -4.87
C HIS A 103 -17.97 -14.03 -4.74
N GLN A 104 -16.94 -14.72 -4.24
CA GLN A 104 -15.61 -14.13 -4.07
C GLN A 104 -14.99 -13.74 -5.42
N ALA A 105 -15.13 -14.58 -6.44
CA ALA A 105 -14.65 -14.30 -7.80
C ALA A 105 -15.37 -13.10 -8.43
N GLN A 106 -16.70 -13.04 -8.35
CA GLN A 106 -17.48 -11.91 -8.85
C GLN A 106 -17.06 -10.60 -8.17
N THR A 107 -16.89 -10.64 -6.84
CA THR A 107 -16.42 -9.48 -6.07
C THR A 107 -15.06 -9.00 -6.55
N ARG A 108 -14.10 -9.92 -6.69
CA ARG A 108 -12.75 -9.58 -7.12
C ARG A 108 -12.71 -9.03 -8.55
N LEU A 109 -13.53 -9.58 -9.45
CA LEU A 109 -13.64 -9.15 -10.84
C LEU A 109 -14.28 -7.77 -10.97
N TYR A 110 -15.32 -7.48 -10.18
CA TYR A 110 -15.94 -6.17 -10.20
C TYR A 110 -15.07 -5.10 -9.55
N PHE A 111 -14.39 -5.44 -8.45
CA PHE A 111 -13.45 -4.52 -7.81
C PHE A 111 -12.28 -4.14 -8.73
N ASP A 112 -11.90 -5.01 -9.66
CA ASP A 112 -10.93 -4.67 -10.71
C ASP A 112 -11.42 -3.54 -11.62
N LEU A 113 -12.71 -3.49 -11.94
CA LEU A 113 -13.32 -2.38 -12.71
C LEU A 113 -13.36 -1.08 -11.91
N ILE A 114 -13.65 -1.17 -10.60
CA ILE A 114 -13.60 -0.02 -9.68
C ILE A 114 -12.19 0.55 -9.60
N ARG A 115 -11.20 -0.32 -9.37
CA ARG A 115 -9.77 0.03 -9.37
C ARG A 115 -9.40 0.78 -10.64
N ASN A 116 -9.70 0.20 -11.80
CA ASN A 116 -9.37 0.84 -13.07
C ASN A 116 -10.06 2.21 -13.22
N GLY A 117 -11.31 2.36 -12.74
CA GLY A 117 -12.00 3.65 -12.76
C GLY A 117 -11.32 4.70 -11.87
N ALA A 118 -10.82 4.30 -10.70
CA ALA A 118 -10.09 5.18 -9.79
C ALA A 118 -8.71 5.58 -10.33
N GLU A 119 -8.03 4.66 -11.01
CA GLU A 119 -6.78 4.90 -11.75
C GLU A 119 -7.00 5.91 -12.89
N GLN A 120 -8.04 5.72 -13.71
CA GLN A 120 -8.40 6.66 -14.77
C GLN A 120 -8.76 8.05 -14.23
N ASN A 121 -9.50 8.11 -13.11
CA ASN A 121 -9.79 9.38 -12.44
C ASN A 121 -8.52 10.13 -12.03
N PHE A 122 -7.52 9.42 -11.52
CA PHE A 122 -6.25 10.02 -11.15
C PHE A 122 -5.50 10.54 -12.39
N LEU A 123 -5.47 9.77 -13.49
CA LEU A 123 -4.78 10.18 -14.71
C LEU A 123 -5.30 11.50 -15.29
N ARG A 124 -6.58 11.82 -15.10
CA ARG A 124 -7.15 13.12 -15.51
C ARG A 124 -6.47 14.31 -14.84
N LEU A 125 -5.86 14.13 -13.66
CA LEU A 125 -5.07 15.16 -12.98
C LEU A 125 -3.68 15.34 -13.62
N MET A 126 -3.17 14.30 -14.28
CA MET A 126 -1.84 14.31 -14.91
C MET A 126 -1.84 15.11 -16.22
N PRO A 127 -0.67 15.60 -16.67
CA PRO A 127 -0.53 16.23 -17.98
C PRO A 127 -0.98 15.29 -19.10
N ALA A 128 -1.72 15.83 -20.07
CA ALA A 128 -2.42 15.08 -21.11
C ALA A 128 -1.50 14.04 -21.78
N GLY A 129 -0.46 14.47 -22.50
CA GLY A 129 0.46 13.55 -23.19
C GLY A 129 1.43 12.73 -22.34
N THR A 130 1.12 12.49 -21.06
CA THR A 130 1.88 11.57 -20.18
C THR A 130 1.03 10.41 -19.67
N ARG A 131 -0.30 10.40 -19.91
CA ARG A 131 -1.19 9.44 -19.25
C ARG A 131 -1.07 8.05 -19.84
N GLU A 132 -0.86 7.94 -21.15
CA GLU A 132 -0.54 6.65 -21.79
C GLU A 132 0.75 6.04 -21.25
N ASP A 133 1.80 6.84 -21.00
CA ASP A 133 3.06 6.34 -20.41
C ASP A 133 2.82 5.75 -19.00
N PHE A 134 1.96 6.40 -18.20
CA PHE A 134 1.57 5.86 -16.88
C PHE A 134 0.80 4.54 -17.01
N LEU A 135 -0.15 4.45 -17.95
CA LEU A 135 -0.90 3.22 -18.18
C LEU A 135 0.01 2.09 -18.63
N ASP A 136 0.94 2.38 -19.53
CA ASP A 136 1.92 1.42 -20.03
C ASP A 136 2.83 0.88 -18.91
N ASP A 137 3.21 1.73 -17.96
CA ASP A 137 3.96 1.33 -16.76
C ASP A 137 3.12 0.46 -15.81
N TRP A 138 1.85 0.81 -15.59
CA TRP A 138 0.95 0.08 -14.68
C TRP A 138 0.47 -1.26 -15.24
N TYR A 139 0.43 -1.39 -16.55
CA TYR A 139 -0.13 -2.53 -17.28
C TYR A 139 0.85 -3.12 -18.29
N GLN A 140 2.01 -3.57 -17.84
CA GLN A 140 3.02 -4.17 -18.73
C GLN A 140 2.58 -5.56 -19.23
N ASN A 141 3.11 -5.97 -20.38
CA ASN A 141 2.94 -7.30 -20.96
C ASN A 141 1.46 -7.72 -21.12
N SER A 142 1.03 -8.78 -20.43
CA SER A 142 -0.36 -9.25 -20.45
C SER A 142 -1.35 -8.22 -19.92
N GLY A 143 -0.90 -7.24 -19.12
CA GLY A 143 -1.70 -6.11 -18.67
C GLY A 143 -2.26 -5.29 -19.85
N LYS A 144 -1.44 -5.03 -20.87
CA LYS A 144 -1.85 -4.28 -22.08
C LYS A 144 -2.98 -4.99 -22.82
N PHE A 145 -2.93 -6.32 -22.90
CA PHE A 145 -3.98 -7.11 -23.53
C PHE A 145 -5.31 -7.01 -22.79
N LYS A 146 -5.28 -7.13 -21.45
CA LYS A 146 -6.47 -6.95 -20.63
C LYS A 146 -7.02 -5.53 -20.70
N MET A 147 -6.16 -4.51 -20.67
CA MET A 147 -6.57 -3.14 -20.89
C MET A 147 -7.33 -2.96 -22.21
N TRP A 148 -6.74 -3.42 -23.30
CA TRP A 148 -7.32 -3.30 -24.64
C TRP A 148 -8.66 -4.02 -24.77
N LEU A 149 -8.84 -5.16 -24.10
CA LEU A 149 -10.07 -5.94 -24.17
C LEU A 149 -11.18 -5.44 -23.26
N ASP A 150 -10.85 -5.01 -22.05
CA ASP A 150 -11.83 -4.91 -20.97
C ASP A 150 -12.09 -3.51 -20.46
N TYR A 151 -11.22 -2.54 -20.76
CA TYR A 151 -11.33 -1.19 -20.21
C TYR A 151 -11.59 -0.15 -21.30
N GLU A 152 -12.41 0.84 -20.97
CA GLU A 152 -12.63 2.01 -21.79
C GLU A 152 -11.35 2.85 -21.93
N SER A 153 -11.17 3.50 -23.09
CA SER A 153 -10.00 4.35 -23.34
C SER A 153 -10.00 5.61 -22.48
N ILE A 154 -8.80 6.04 -22.06
CA ILE A 154 -8.63 7.29 -21.33
C ILE A 154 -8.78 8.51 -22.25
N ASP A 155 -9.01 9.65 -21.62
CA ASP A 155 -8.75 10.95 -22.21
C ASP A 155 -7.26 11.27 -22.06
N ASP A 156 -6.56 11.43 -23.18
CA ASP A 156 -5.13 11.75 -23.25
C ASP A 156 -4.87 13.14 -23.90
N ASP A 157 -5.94 13.89 -24.25
CA ASP A 157 -5.82 15.15 -24.99
C ASP A 157 -6.25 16.38 -24.17
N LYS A 158 -7.21 16.24 -23.24
CA LYS A 158 -7.66 17.36 -22.43
C LYS A 158 -6.65 17.70 -21.34
N ARG A 159 -6.33 18.98 -21.29
CA ARG A 159 -5.36 19.56 -20.36
C ARG A 159 -5.86 19.54 -18.92
N SER A 160 -4.96 19.18 -17.99
CA SER A 160 -5.12 19.44 -16.55
C SER A 160 -4.76 20.90 -16.23
N ALA A 161 -5.43 21.51 -15.26
CA ALA A 161 -5.07 22.85 -14.77
C ALA A 161 -4.01 22.79 -13.66
N LEU A 162 -3.59 21.60 -13.22
CA LEU A 162 -2.48 21.43 -12.31
C LEU A 162 -1.15 21.80 -12.99
N LYS A 163 -0.34 22.59 -12.29
CA LYS A 163 1.02 22.94 -12.73
C LYS A 163 1.97 21.93 -12.10
N LEU A 164 2.27 20.87 -12.85
CA LEU A 164 3.16 19.78 -12.42
C LEU A 164 4.47 19.81 -13.22
N ASP A 165 5.58 19.40 -12.60
CA ASP A 165 6.85 19.14 -13.30
C ASP A 165 6.69 17.99 -14.29
N LEU A 166 6.88 18.27 -15.58
CA LEU A 166 6.75 17.27 -16.65
C LEU A 166 7.80 16.15 -16.57
N LYS A 167 8.89 16.33 -15.82
CA LYS A 167 9.91 15.28 -15.63
C LYS A 167 9.41 14.12 -14.77
N ASP A 168 8.62 14.42 -13.75
CA ASP A 168 8.03 13.44 -12.84
C ASP A 168 6.72 14.00 -12.24
N PRO A 169 5.65 14.07 -13.05
CA PRO A 169 4.43 14.76 -12.64
C PRO A 169 3.72 14.04 -11.50
N LYS A 170 3.89 12.71 -11.37
CA LYS A 170 3.31 11.93 -10.28
C LYS A 170 3.98 12.25 -8.94
N LYS A 171 5.32 12.30 -8.91
CA LYS A 171 6.05 12.67 -7.70
C LYS A 171 5.80 14.13 -7.32
N ASP A 172 5.78 15.04 -8.29
CA ASP A 172 5.47 16.44 -8.02
C ASP A 172 4.03 16.60 -7.51
N PHE A 173 3.06 15.89 -8.08
CA PHE A 173 1.70 15.86 -7.56
C PHE A 173 1.66 15.39 -6.10
N ALA A 174 2.35 14.29 -5.77
CA ALA A 174 2.39 13.76 -4.40
C ALA A 174 2.98 14.77 -3.41
N ASN A 175 4.06 15.45 -3.80
CA ASN A 175 4.71 16.49 -2.98
C ASN A 175 3.80 17.72 -2.80
N GLN A 176 3.16 18.19 -3.87
CA GLN A 176 2.22 19.30 -3.79
C GLN A 176 0.96 18.94 -2.98
N LEU A 177 0.48 17.70 -3.08
CA LEU A 177 -0.62 17.18 -2.27
C LEU A 177 -0.27 17.21 -0.78
N LEU A 178 0.92 16.73 -0.41
CA LEU A 178 1.44 16.81 0.96
C LEU A 178 1.61 18.24 1.46
N ALA A 179 2.13 19.15 0.63
CA ALA A 179 2.31 20.54 1.00
C ALA A 179 0.98 21.27 1.20
N ARG A 180 -0.03 20.96 0.37
CA ARG A 180 -1.33 21.64 0.37
C ARG A 180 -2.28 21.09 1.43
N TYR A 181 -2.24 19.80 1.67
CA TYR A 181 -3.14 19.08 2.58
C TYR A 181 -2.37 18.42 3.72
N GLY A 182 -1.21 18.97 4.09
CA GLY A 182 -0.36 18.45 5.16
C GLY A 182 -1.10 18.36 6.50
N ASP A 183 -1.98 19.31 6.79
CA ASP A 183 -2.84 19.29 7.99
C ASP A 183 -3.86 18.14 7.98
N LEU A 184 -4.22 17.63 6.80
CA LEU A 184 -5.06 16.43 6.63
C LEU A 184 -4.24 15.15 6.63
N ASN A 185 -2.92 15.23 6.41
CA ASN A 185 -2.06 14.06 6.50
C ASN A 185 -1.89 13.68 7.97
N ALA A 186 -2.80 12.82 8.45
CA ALA A 186 -2.86 12.36 9.84
C ALA A 186 -1.54 11.78 10.36
N LYS A 187 -0.65 11.33 9.46
CA LYS A 187 0.58 10.59 9.78
C LYS A 187 1.76 11.04 8.90
N PRO A 188 2.53 12.07 9.31
CA PRO A 188 3.79 12.42 8.65
C PRO A 188 4.77 11.24 8.66
N ASP A 189 5.52 11.07 7.56
CA ASP A 189 6.37 9.90 7.35
C ASP A 189 7.82 10.29 6.96
N PRO A 190 8.62 10.75 7.94
CA PRO A 190 10.00 11.16 7.69
C PRO A 190 10.95 9.98 7.44
N ILE A 191 10.54 8.74 7.74
CA ILE A 191 11.36 7.55 7.52
C ILE A 191 11.38 7.20 6.03
N ASN A 192 10.21 7.15 5.39
CA ASN A 192 10.08 6.73 3.98
C ASN A 192 10.18 7.89 2.98
N ARG A 193 9.95 9.13 3.41
CA ARG A 193 10.01 10.34 2.57
C ARG A 193 11.03 11.36 3.06
N CYS A 194 12.18 10.88 3.52
CA CYS A 194 13.23 11.77 4.00
C CYS A 194 13.81 12.65 2.88
N ASP A 195 13.63 13.95 3.00
CA ASP A 195 14.14 14.99 2.09
C ASP A 195 15.15 15.94 2.79
N SER A 196 15.44 15.69 4.07
CA SER A 196 16.32 16.51 4.89
C SER A 196 17.41 15.67 5.57
N ALA A 197 18.28 16.31 6.35
CA ALA A 197 19.27 15.60 7.16
C ALA A 197 18.66 14.83 8.34
N TYR A 198 17.38 15.06 8.65
CA TYR A 198 16.67 14.49 9.79
C TYR A 198 15.49 13.63 9.32
N CYS A 199 15.68 12.32 9.31
CA CYS A 199 14.73 11.31 8.83
C CYS A 199 13.97 10.64 9.99
N SER A 200 13.55 11.42 10.98
CA SER A 200 12.89 10.94 12.20
C SER A 200 11.76 11.86 12.61
N ARG A 201 10.76 11.33 13.31
CA ARG A 201 9.68 12.14 13.88
C ARG A 201 10.24 13.13 14.92
N PRO A 202 9.74 14.38 14.94
CA PRO A 202 10.11 15.33 15.97
C PRO A 202 9.46 14.95 17.31
N ASN A 203 10.02 15.45 18.42
CA ASN A 203 9.43 15.36 19.76
C ASN A 203 9.20 13.93 20.29
N ILE A 204 9.99 12.96 19.86
CA ILE A 204 10.04 11.61 20.46
C ILE A 204 11.32 11.42 21.27
N ASP A 205 11.49 10.27 21.91
CA ASP A 205 12.70 9.95 22.67
C ASP A 205 13.94 10.03 21.76
N PRO A 206 15.04 10.71 22.14
CA PRO A 206 16.21 10.85 21.29
C PRO A 206 16.78 9.52 20.78
N ALA A 207 16.74 8.45 21.59
CA ALA A 207 17.20 7.14 21.16
C ALA A 207 16.28 6.53 20.08
N LEU A 208 14.99 6.90 20.06
CA LEU A 208 14.07 6.53 18.98
C LEU A 208 14.26 7.41 17.74
N GLN A 209 14.65 8.69 17.90
CA GLN A 209 15.02 9.53 16.75
C GLN A 209 16.23 8.96 16.02
N ASP A 210 17.27 8.58 16.77
CA ASP A 210 18.46 7.92 16.20
C ASP A 210 18.11 6.58 15.52
N ALA A 211 17.19 5.82 16.12
CA ALA A 211 16.69 4.58 15.53
C ALA A 211 15.95 4.83 14.20
N GLU A 212 15.02 5.79 14.14
CA GLU A 212 14.29 6.15 12.92
C GLU A 212 15.23 6.68 11.83
N GLN A 213 16.20 7.52 12.22
CA GLN A 213 17.25 8.01 11.33
C GLN A 213 18.03 6.84 10.72
N ALA A 214 18.40 5.83 11.51
CA ALA A 214 19.07 4.64 10.99
C ALA A 214 18.14 3.81 10.08
N LEU A 215 16.89 3.59 10.48
CA LEU A 215 15.89 2.80 9.73
C LEU A 215 15.58 3.41 8.35
N SER A 216 15.61 4.73 8.21
CA SER A 216 15.42 5.41 6.93
C SER A 216 16.38 4.92 5.83
N ARG A 217 17.56 4.38 6.19
CA ARG A 217 18.54 3.82 5.23
C ARG A 217 18.10 2.49 4.59
N LEU A 218 17.03 1.88 5.10
CA LEU A 218 16.40 0.68 4.56
C LEU A 218 15.13 0.98 3.75
N ALA A 219 14.45 2.08 4.07
CA ALA A 219 13.17 2.46 3.48
C ALA A 219 13.30 2.87 2.01
N SER A 220 12.26 2.58 1.21
CA SER A 220 12.09 3.07 -0.18
C SER A 220 13.26 2.72 -1.13
N ARG A 221 14.03 1.66 -0.80
CA ARG A 221 15.14 1.16 -1.63
C ARG A 221 14.73 -0.11 -2.36
N PRO A 222 15.04 -0.23 -3.66
CA PRO A 222 14.73 -1.43 -4.41
C PRO A 222 15.60 -2.61 -3.96
N ALA A 223 15.02 -3.81 -3.98
CA ALA A 223 15.69 -5.06 -3.63
C ALA A 223 16.90 -5.38 -4.52
N ALA A 224 16.94 -4.83 -5.74
CA ALA A 224 18.13 -4.82 -6.58
C ALA A 224 19.37 -4.26 -5.86
N GLY A 225 19.20 -3.22 -5.03
CA GLY A 225 20.25 -2.62 -4.19
C GLY A 225 20.26 -3.10 -2.73
N LEU A 226 19.12 -3.57 -2.22
CA LEU A 226 18.93 -4.04 -0.84
C LEU A 226 18.40 -5.48 -0.81
N LYS A 227 19.30 -6.42 -1.10
CA LYS A 227 18.97 -7.85 -1.31
C LYS A 227 18.26 -8.55 -0.15
N VAL A 228 18.44 -8.09 1.08
CA VAL A 228 17.75 -8.64 2.26
C VAL A 228 16.22 -8.57 2.14
N ILE A 229 15.67 -7.64 1.34
CA ILE A 229 14.21 -7.55 1.11
C ILE A 229 13.66 -8.87 0.58
N GLU A 230 14.43 -9.59 -0.25
CA GLU A 230 14.00 -10.88 -0.81
C GLU A 230 13.80 -11.95 0.27
N GLN A 231 14.47 -11.82 1.42
CA GLN A 231 14.41 -12.73 2.57
C GLN A 231 13.37 -12.33 3.61
N LEU A 232 12.82 -11.10 3.53
CA LEU A 232 11.82 -10.62 4.46
C LEU A 232 10.41 -11.16 4.11
N PRO A 233 9.62 -11.57 5.12
CA PRO A 233 8.19 -11.73 4.97
C PRO A 233 7.47 -10.42 4.58
N GLU A 234 6.21 -10.53 4.18
CA GLU A 234 5.39 -9.39 3.74
C GLU A 234 5.19 -8.34 4.84
N ALA A 235 4.82 -8.79 6.05
CA ALA A 235 4.55 -7.93 7.19
C ALA A 235 5.41 -8.35 8.40
N THR A 236 6.57 -7.70 8.55
CA THR A 236 7.46 -7.92 9.70
C THR A 236 7.29 -6.79 10.70
N LEU A 237 7.33 -7.10 12.00
CA LEU A 237 7.34 -6.09 13.06
C LEU A 237 8.72 -5.94 13.67
N LEU A 238 9.07 -4.70 13.99
CA LEU A 238 10.29 -4.36 14.69
C LEU A 238 9.93 -3.67 16.01
N ARG A 239 10.21 -4.34 17.12
CA ARG A 239 10.11 -3.77 18.46
C ARG A 239 11.43 -3.10 18.82
N VAL A 240 11.42 -1.78 18.98
CA VAL A 240 12.58 -1.01 19.45
C VAL A 240 12.39 -0.60 20.89
N GLN A 241 13.34 -0.92 21.76
CA GLN A 241 13.27 -0.56 23.18
C GLN A 241 14.46 0.29 23.62
N THR A 242 14.16 1.44 24.22
CA THR A 242 15.15 2.36 24.79
C THR A 242 15.67 1.84 26.14
N ALA A 243 16.79 2.40 26.61
CA ALA A 243 17.35 2.05 27.92
C ALA A 243 16.43 2.43 29.10
N SER A 244 15.53 3.40 28.92
CA SER A 244 14.52 3.78 29.92
C SER A 244 13.36 2.79 30.03
N GLY A 245 13.30 1.80 29.12
CA GLY A 245 12.22 0.82 29.04
C GLY A 245 11.08 1.23 28.11
N LYS A 246 11.04 2.48 27.62
CA LYS A 246 10.09 2.92 26.58
C LYS A 246 10.31 2.11 25.31
N ARG A 247 9.21 1.65 24.71
CA ARG A 247 9.20 0.83 23.49
C ARG A 247 8.35 1.48 22.40
N GLU A 248 8.75 1.26 21.15
CA GLU A 248 8.00 1.62 19.95
C GLU A 248 7.97 0.39 19.03
N PHE A 249 6.83 0.14 18.39
CA PHE A 249 6.74 -0.83 17.32
C PHE A 249 6.83 -0.13 15.97
N TYR A 250 7.49 -0.76 15.01
CA TYR A 250 7.52 -0.35 13.62
C TYR A 250 7.03 -1.50 12.75
N SER A 251 6.18 -1.19 11.78
CA SER A 251 5.81 -2.11 10.71
C SER A 251 6.81 -1.98 9.57
N MET A 252 7.51 -3.08 9.29
CA MET A 252 8.39 -3.26 8.14
C MET A 252 7.62 -4.04 7.08
N LEU A 253 7.08 -3.32 6.10
CA LEU A 253 6.18 -3.85 5.09
C LEU A 253 6.92 -3.96 3.76
N ARG A 254 7.00 -5.17 3.22
CA ARG A 254 7.59 -5.41 1.90
C ARG A 254 6.58 -5.01 0.82
N ASN A 255 6.93 -4.02 0.01
CA ASN A 255 6.11 -3.62 -1.13
C ASN A 255 6.52 -4.48 -2.34
N ARG A 256 5.72 -5.47 -2.69
CA ARG A 256 5.99 -6.32 -3.86
C ARG A 256 5.65 -5.63 -5.17
N ALA A 257 6.63 -5.55 -6.07
CA ALA A 257 6.42 -4.99 -7.39
C ALA A 257 5.84 -6.04 -8.36
N HIS A 258 4.87 -5.61 -9.17
CA HIS A 258 4.26 -6.43 -10.20
C HIS A 258 4.16 -5.64 -11.50
N SER A 259 4.44 -6.31 -12.61
CA SER A 259 4.26 -5.77 -13.97
C SER A 259 2.82 -5.35 -14.28
N ASN A 260 1.83 -5.95 -13.59
CA ASN A 260 0.44 -5.49 -13.50
C ASN A 260 -0.32 -6.28 -12.43
N VAL A 261 -1.45 -5.75 -11.93
CA VAL A 261 -2.32 -6.41 -10.93
C VAL A 261 -3.74 -6.75 -11.45
N ALA A 262 -3.90 -6.78 -12.78
CA ALA A 262 -5.19 -6.89 -13.45
C ALA A 262 -5.81 -8.31 -13.43
N PHE A 263 -5.01 -9.36 -13.22
CA PHE A 263 -5.50 -10.74 -13.25
C PHE A 263 -5.67 -11.33 -11.86
N MET A 264 -6.69 -12.18 -11.69
CA MET A 264 -6.96 -12.93 -10.45
C MET A 264 -5.94 -14.05 -10.20
N LEU A 265 -5.39 -14.65 -11.26
CA LEU A 265 -4.48 -15.80 -11.18
C LEU A 265 -3.12 -15.45 -11.79
N GLY A 266 -2.13 -16.32 -11.58
CA GLY A 266 -0.80 -16.20 -12.18
C GLY A 266 -0.02 -14.96 -11.72
N GLU A 267 -0.14 -14.61 -10.43
CA GLU A 267 0.61 -13.49 -9.83
C GLU A 267 2.14 -13.65 -10.02
N SER A 268 2.65 -14.88 -9.85
CA SER A 268 4.08 -15.19 -9.99
C SER A 268 4.68 -14.86 -11.36
N LEU A 269 3.88 -14.95 -12.43
CA LEU A 269 4.31 -14.61 -13.80
C LEU A 269 4.50 -13.10 -13.99
N ARG A 270 3.94 -12.30 -13.09
CA ARG A 270 3.94 -10.84 -13.15
C ARG A 270 4.82 -10.20 -12.09
N TYR A 271 5.28 -10.99 -11.12
CA TYR A 271 6.08 -10.54 -9.99
C TYR A 271 7.48 -10.10 -10.42
N GLN A 272 7.93 -8.92 -9.95
CA GLN A 272 9.19 -8.27 -10.31
C GLN A 272 10.06 -8.08 -9.06
N PRO A 273 10.66 -9.14 -8.52
CA PRO A 273 11.29 -9.12 -7.19
C PRO A 273 12.39 -8.07 -7.03
N GLY A 274 13.15 -7.77 -8.08
CA GLY A 274 14.22 -6.77 -8.03
C GLY A 274 13.72 -5.33 -7.80
N LEU A 275 12.44 -5.07 -8.03
CA LEU A 275 11.78 -3.79 -7.81
C LEU A 275 11.03 -3.70 -6.48
N ASP A 276 11.04 -4.78 -5.67
CA ASP A 276 10.43 -4.73 -4.34
C ASP A 276 11.12 -3.67 -3.49
N THR A 277 10.35 -2.97 -2.67
CA THR A 277 10.87 -1.99 -1.71
C THR A 277 10.39 -2.32 -0.30
N LEU A 278 10.87 -1.55 0.67
CA LEU A 278 10.48 -1.70 2.07
C LEU A 278 9.90 -0.38 2.58
N THR A 279 8.70 -0.44 3.13
CA THR A 279 8.11 0.65 3.92
C THR A 279 8.38 0.37 5.40
N ILE A 280 8.92 1.32 6.13
CA ILE A 280 9.08 1.23 7.59
C ILE A 280 8.31 2.35 8.25
N PHE A 281 7.28 2.03 9.03
CA PHE A 281 6.41 3.04 9.63
C PHE A 281 6.11 2.74 11.10
N PRO A 282 6.12 3.73 12.01
CA PRO A 282 5.80 3.53 13.41
C PRO A 282 4.34 3.11 13.63
N GLY A 283 4.14 2.14 14.52
CA GLY A 283 2.88 1.48 14.79
C GLY A 283 2.76 0.12 14.11
N ILE A 284 1.61 -0.51 14.30
CA ILE A 284 1.28 -1.84 13.78
C ILE A 284 0.26 -1.67 12.66
N LEU A 285 0.67 -1.99 11.42
CA LEU A 285 -0.12 -1.80 10.19
C LEU A 285 -0.58 -3.14 9.58
N SER A 286 -0.59 -4.22 10.36
CA SER A 286 -1.07 -5.53 9.96
C SER A 286 -1.76 -6.23 11.11
N SER A 287 -2.84 -6.96 10.82
CA SER A 287 -3.49 -7.87 11.76
C SER A 287 -2.80 -9.24 11.84
N TYR A 288 -1.93 -9.54 10.88
CA TYR A 288 -1.23 -10.81 10.69
C TYR A 288 0.29 -10.57 10.59
N PRO A 289 1.00 -10.35 11.70
CA PRO A 289 2.45 -10.25 11.67
C PRO A 289 3.05 -11.59 11.22
N ASN A 290 3.87 -11.57 10.17
CA ASN A 290 4.57 -12.76 9.69
C ASN A 290 5.83 -13.05 10.50
N PHE A 291 6.52 -12.03 10.99
CA PHE A 291 7.69 -12.23 11.84
C PHE A 291 7.94 -11.00 12.72
N MET A 292 8.77 -11.13 13.74
CA MET A 292 9.13 -10.02 14.62
C MET A 292 10.61 -10.03 15.00
N PHE A 293 11.21 -8.85 14.98
CA PHE A 293 12.51 -8.55 15.58
C PHE A 293 12.33 -7.75 16.88
N ASN A 294 13.21 -7.98 17.86
CA ASN A 294 13.32 -7.15 19.05
C ASN A 294 14.76 -6.60 19.15
N VAL A 295 14.89 -5.27 19.04
CA VAL A 295 16.19 -4.60 18.95
C VAL A 295 16.28 -3.48 20.00
N PRO A 296 17.29 -3.47 20.88
CA PRO A 296 17.56 -2.30 21.72
C PRO A 296 17.83 -1.06 20.86
N ALA A 297 17.33 0.11 21.23
CA ALA A 297 17.44 1.34 20.43
C ALA A 297 18.89 1.66 20.01
N GLY A 298 19.85 1.51 20.93
CA GLY A 298 21.27 1.73 20.64
C GLY A 298 21.91 0.70 19.69
N GLN A 299 21.25 -0.43 19.40
CA GLN A 299 21.70 -1.43 18.43
C GLN A 299 21.02 -1.30 17.06
N VAL A 300 20.06 -0.38 16.89
CA VAL A 300 19.36 -0.20 15.61
C VAL A 300 20.33 0.16 14.46
N PRO A 301 21.37 1.01 14.64
CA PRO A 301 22.35 1.24 13.60
C PRO A 301 23.06 -0.04 13.12
N GLU A 302 23.43 -0.93 14.04
CA GLU A 302 24.08 -2.20 13.74
C GLU A 302 23.11 -3.20 13.08
N PHE A 303 21.86 -3.24 13.52
CA PHE A 303 20.80 -4.01 12.86
C PHE A 303 20.63 -3.57 11.39
N VAL A 304 20.58 -2.24 11.16
CA VAL A 304 20.46 -1.68 9.81
C VAL A 304 21.70 -2.03 8.96
N ASP A 305 22.91 -1.89 9.50
CA ASP A 305 24.13 -2.23 8.78
C ASP A 305 24.17 -3.73 8.41
N ALA A 306 23.72 -4.61 9.31
CA ALA A 306 23.57 -6.03 9.04
C ALA A 306 22.55 -6.31 7.93
N MET A 307 21.38 -5.66 7.98
CA MET A 307 20.35 -5.74 6.93
C MET A 307 20.87 -5.27 5.57
N GLN A 308 21.66 -4.19 5.53
CA GLN A 308 22.27 -3.71 4.28
C GLN A 308 23.32 -4.66 3.71
N ALA A 309 24.04 -5.37 4.58
CA ALA A 309 25.09 -6.32 4.21
C ALA A 309 24.54 -7.70 3.80
N ALA A 310 23.36 -8.10 4.30
CA ALA A 310 22.77 -9.40 4.00
C ALA A 310 22.34 -9.52 2.53
N ARG A 311 22.79 -10.58 1.87
CA ARG A 311 22.55 -10.85 0.44
C ARG A 311 21.85 -12.17 0.16
N ASP A 312 21.78 -13.05 1.15
CA ASP A 312 21.28 -14.42 1.03
C ASP A 312 20.67 -14.91 2.35
N ALA A 313 20.06 -16.09 2.32
CA ALA A 313 19.43 -16.70 3.49
C ALA A 313 20.43 -16.93 4.64
N ALA A 314 21.68 -17.29 4.36
CA ALA A 314 22.68 -17.56 5.39
C ALA A 314 23.15 -16.30 6.14
N SER A 315 23.28 -15.18 5.42
CA SER A 315 23.58 -13.88 6.04
C SER A 315 22.37 -13.31 6.77
N PHE A 316 21.15 -13.52 6.27
CA PHE A 316 19.92 -13.14 6.96
C PHE A 316 19.67 -13.96 8.23
N GLU A 317 19.97 -15.26 8.22
CA GLU A 317 19.86 -16.14 9.39
C GLU A 317 20.62 -15.58 10.60
N LYS A 318 21.81 -15.00 10.40
CA LYS A 318 22.60 -14.38 11.47
C LYS A 318 21.89 -13.17 12.11
N ILE A 319 21.08 -12.45 11.34
CA ILE A 319 20.25 -11.34 11.83
C ILE A 319 19.12 -11.91 12.68
N VAL A 320 18.48 -12.98 12.20
CA VAL A 320 17.40 -13.68 12.91
C VAL A 320 17.88 -14.32 14.21
N GLU A 321 19.04 -14.99 14.23
CA GLU A 321 19.63 -15.56 15.44
C GLU A 321 19.88 -14.50 16.52
N ARG A 322 20.24 -13.28 16.11
CA ARG A 322 20.61 -12.21 17.04
C ARG A 322 19.43 -11.42 17.57
N TRP A 323 18.47 -11.09 16.70
CA TRP A 323 17.37 -10.16 17.03
C TRP A 323 15.99 -10.72 16.77
N GLY A 324 15.87 -11.86 16.08
CA GLY A 324 14.60 -12.45 15.68
C GLY A 324 13.90 -13.17 16.85
N ILE A 325 12.57 -13.06 16.87
CA ILE A 325 11.72 -13.75 17.84
C ILE A 325 11.08 -14.95 17.16
N ARG A 326 11.78 -16.09 17.14
CA ARG A 326 11.21 -17.35 16.62
C ARG A 326 10.11 -17.88 17.53
N ARG A 327 9.23 -18.75 17.02
CA ARG A 327 8.20 -19.44 17.83
C ARG A 327 8.80 -20.24 19.00
N SER A 328 10.05 -20.69 18.86
CA SER A 328 10.81 -21.40 19.90
C SER A 328 11.47 -20.48 20.94
N HIS A 329 11.39 -19.15 20.78
CA HIS A 329 11.99 -18.21 21.71
C HIS A 329 11.37 -18.38 23.12
N PRO A 330 12.15 -18.49 24.21
CA PRO A 330 11.63 -18.79 25.54
C PRO A 330 10.64 -17.73 26.05
N GLN A 331 10.78 -16.49 25.60
CA GLN A 331 9.87 -15.37 25.90
C GLN A 331 8.92 -15.01 24.75
N PHE A 332 8.70 -15.92 23.79
CA PHE A 332 7.88 -15.65 22.60
C PHE A 332 6.54 -14.96 22.94
N TRP A 333 5.76 -15.56 23.84
CA TRP A 333 4.44 -15.02 24.24
C TRP A 333 4.51 -13.65 24.90
N GLN A 334 5.59 -13.36 25.62
CA GLN A 334 5.78 -12.04 26.23
C GLN A 334 5.87 -10.96 25.15
N TYR A 335 6.70 -11.19 24.11
CA TYR A 335 6.87 -10.28 22.99
C TYR A 335 5.64 -10.26 22.09
N PHE A 336 5.06 -11.43 21.78
CA PHE A 336 3.90 -11.49 20.90
C PHE A 336 2.69 -10.76 21.50
N HIS A 337 2.39 -10.96 22.80
CA HIS A 337 1.31 -10.21 23.45
C HIS A 337 1.65 -8.73 23.72
N ASP A 338 2.92 -8.33 23.62
CA ASP A 338 3.33 -6.93 23.78
C ASP A 338 2.78 -6.03 22.67
N GLN A 339 2.52 -6.61 21.50
CA GLN A 339 1.90 -5.94 20.37
C GLN A 339 0.48 -5.46 20.70
N THR A 340 -0.36 -6.35 21.26
CA THR A 340 -1.72 -5.98 21.69
C THR A 340 -1.70 -4.98 22.83
N ARG A 341 -0.79 -5.12 23.79
CA ARG A 341 -0.62 -4.11 24.86
C ARG A 341 -0.24 -2.75 24.30
N TYR A 342 0.70 -2.73 23.35
CA TYR A 342 1.08 -1.50 22.66
C TYR A 342 -0.11 -0.85 21.95
N LEU A 343 -0.91 -1.61 21.21
CA LEU A 343 -2.13 -1.07 20.58
C LEU A 343 -3.12 -0.52 21.61
N GLN A 344 -3.35 -1.22 22.72
CA GLN A 344 -4.20 -0.71 23.80
C GLN A 344 -3.69 0.61 24.41
N GLU A 345 -2.37 0.79 24.45
CA GLU A 345 -1.71 2.00 24.96
C GLU A 345 -1.77 3.17 23.95
N THR A 346 -1.61 2.89 22.64
CA THR A 346 -1.43 3.95 21.61
C THR A 346 -2.63 4.19 20.73
N ASP A 347 -3.47 3.18 20.51
CA ASP A 347 -4.65 3.23 19.62
C ASP A 347 -5.78 2.34 20.17
N PRO A 348 -6.39 2.72 21.32
CA PRO A 348 -7.32 1.85 22.04
C PRO A 348 -8.63 1.57 21.29
N VAL A 349 -8.99 2.39 20.30
CA VAL A 349 -10.22 2.20 19.51
C VAL A 349 -10.02 1.08 18.49
N GLU A 350 -8.87 1.03 17.84
CA GLU A 350 -8.51 0.01 16.84
C GLU A 350 -7.81 -1.21 17.48
N ALA A 351 -7.63 -1.20 18.81
CA ALA A 351 -6.89 -2.25 19.52
C ALA A 351 -7.60 -3.61 19.44
N GLY A 352 -6.85 -4.60 18.96
CA GLY A 352 -7.29 -6.00 18.85
C GLY A 352 -6.19 -7.00 19.19
N VAL A 353 -6.55 -8.28 19.14
CA VAL A 353 -5.58 -9.39 19.24
C VAL A 353 -5.07 -9.68 17.83
N LEU A 354 -3.74 -9.66 17.67
CA LEU A 354 -3.11 -10.00 16.39
C LEU A 354 -3.11 -11.51 16.19
N ASP A 355 -3.32 -11.94 14.95
CA ASP A 355 -3.43 -13.35 14.60
C ASP A 355 -2.04 -13.92 14.24
N MET A 356 -1.65 -14.99 14.94
CA MET A 356 -0.37 -15.68 14.80
C MET A 356 -0.38 -16.74 13.68
N ASN A 357 -1.53 -17.02 13.05
CA ASN A 357 -1.67 -18.11 12.07
C ASN A 357 -0.68 -18.01 10.89
N ARG A 358 -0.26 -16.80 10.52
CA ARG A 358 0.71 -16.50 9.44
C ARG A 358 2.13 -16.21 9.94
N TYR A 359 2.41 -16.43 11.22
CA TYR A 359 3.74 -16.22 11.78
C TYR A 359 4.72 -17.29 11.27
N GLU A 360 5.76 -16.88 10.58
CA GLU A 360 6.76 -17.75 9.97
C GLU A 360 7.76 -18.25 11.01
N ASN A 361 8.41 -19.36 10.68
CA ASN A 361 9.59 -19.84 11.38
C ASN A 361 10.77 -19.71 10.43
N LEU A 362 11.12 -18.46 10.13
CA LEU A 362 12.43 -18.07 9.61
C LEU A 362 13.49 -18.62 10.53
#